data_AF-A0A248UA10-F1
#
_entry.id   AF-A0A248UA10-F1
#
_cell.length_a   1.000
_cell.length_b   1.000
_cell.length_c   1.000
_cell.angle_alpha   90.00
_cell.angle_beta   90.00
_cell.angle_gamma   90.00
#
_symmetry.space_group_name_H-M   'P 1'
#
loop_
_entity.id
_entity.type
_entity.pdbx_description
1 polymer ?
#
loop_
_entity_poly.entity_id
_entity_poly.type
_entity_poly.pdbx_seq_one_letter_code
_entity_poly.pdbx_strand_id
1 'polypeptide(L)'
;MVDFVNLIAGKWAIPILYRLIVTDGPIRFGELQRAVAPITQKELTRQLRLFETRGLITRVVYPEMPPRVEYEVTALGKTLRNTLDSLACWMQANGSKLKV
;
A
#
# COMPACT_ATOMS: atom_id res chain seq x y z
N MET A 1 -14.15 -3.63 -12.84
CA MET A 1 -14.51 -2.98 -11.55
C MET A 1 -14.28 -3.93 -10.37
N VAL A 2 -14.82 -5.16 -10.41
CA VAL A 2 -14.67 -6.17 -9.34
C VAL A 2 -13.21 -6.50 -9.02
N ASP A 3 -12.33 -6.60 -10.04
CA ASP A 3 -10.91 -6.91 -9.81
C ASP A 3 -10.15 -5.82 -9.06
N PHE A 4 -10.51 -4.56 -9.33
CA PHE A 4 -9.95 -3.42 -8.60
C PHE A 4 -10.45 -3.42 -7.16
N VAL A 5 -11.75 -3.68 -6.96
CA VAL A 5 -12.29 -3.84 -5.61
C VAL A 5 -11.55 -4.95 -4.87
N ASN A 6 -11.31 -6.12 -5.44
CA ASN A 6 -10.55 -7.19 -4.78
C ASN A 6 -9.11 -6.81 -4.44
N LEU A 7 -8.50 -5.89 -5.21
CA LEU A 7 -7.15 -5.38 -4.96
C LEU A 7 -7.11 -4.42 -3.76
N ILE A 8 -8.10 -3.54 -3.63
CA ILE A 8 -8.14 -2.52 -2.58
C ILE A 8 -9.05 -2.89 -1.40
N ALA A 9 -9.87 -3.92 -1.55
CA ALA A 9 -10.78 -4.44 -0.53
C ALA A 9 -9.97 -5.14 0.54
N GLY A 10 -9.85 -4.47 1.67
CA GLY A 10 -9.16 -4.99 2.82
C GLY A 10 -8.66 -3.87 3.69
N LYS A 11 -8.59 -4.15 4.99
CA LYS A 11 -8.15 -3.20 6.01
C LYS A 11 -6.78 -2.57 5.70
N TRP A 12 -5.91 -3.30 4.98
CA TRP A 12 -4.49 -2.94 4.85
C TRP A 12 -4.08 -2.45 3.47
N ALA A 13 -4.87 -2.71 2.42
CA ALA A 13 -4.44 -2.41 1.07
C ALA A 13 -4.23 -0.89 0.86
N ILE A 14 -5.23 -0.10 1.26
CA ILE A 14 -5.18 1.36 1.17
C ILE A 14 -4.05 1.96 2.04
N PRO A 15 -3.91 1.64 3.35
CA PRO A 15 -2.81 2.16 4.17
C PRO A 15 -1.41 1.86 3.62
N ILE A 16 -1.18 0.64 3.10
CA ILE A 16 0.12 0.25 2.54
C ILE A 16 0.41 1.06 1.27
N LEU A 17 -0.52 1.08 0.30
CA LEU A 17 -0.34 1.83 -0.94
C LEU A 17 -0.16 3.33 -0.69
N TYR A 18 -1.00 3.91 0.17
CA TYR A 18 -0.89 5.34 0.51
C TYR A 18 0.47 5.64 1.14
N ARG A 19 0.97 4.78 2.05
CA ARG A 19 2.29 4.96 2.63
C ARG A 19 3.39 4.95 1.56
N LEU A 20 3.37 3.98 0.65
CA LEU A 20 4.34 3.88 -0.44
C LEU A 20 4.29 5.09 -1.39
N ILE A 21 3.09 5.58 -1.68
CA ILE A 21 2.87 6.79 -2.50
C ILE A 21 3.47 8.03 -1.82
N VAL A 22 3.22 8.22 -0.53
CA VAL A 22 3.69 9.40 0.21
C VAL A 22 5.20 9.34 0.49
N THR A 23 5.78 8.15 0.66
CA THR A 23 7.23 7.99 0.79
C THR A 23 7.98 8.40 -0.48
N ASP A 24 7.37 8.20 -1.65
CA ASP A 24 7.90 8.61 -2.97
C ASP A 24 9.37 8.19 -3.21
N GLY A 25 9.70 6.97 -2.77
CA GLY A 25 11.03 6.38 -2.85
C GLY A 25 11.08 4.99 -2.21
N PRO A 26 12.25 4.33 -2.20
CA PRO A 26 12.40 2.99 -1.64
C PRO A 26 12.20 2.98 -0.12
N ILE A 27 11.41 2.03 0.38
CA ILE A 27 11.19 1.79 1.81
C ILE A 27 11.50 0.33 2.17
N ARG A 28 12.17 0.12 3.30
CA ARG A 28 12.47 -1.22 3.81
C ARG A 28 11.23 -1.88 4.41
N PHE A 29 11.15 -3.20 4.33
CA PHE A 29 10.02 -3.97 4.89
C PHE A 29 9.70 -3.60 6.35
N GLY A 30 10.70 -3.57 7.22
CA GLY A 30 10.51 -3.29 8.65
C GLY A 30 10.13 -1.83 8.95
N GLU A 31 10.51 -0.88 8.09
CA GLU A 31 10.06 0.51 8.19
C GLU A 31 8.60 0.63 7.77
N LEU A 32 8.25 0.03 6.63
CA LEU A 32 6.88 -0.02 6.16
C LEU A 32 5.95 -0.68 7.18
N GLN A 33 6.34 -1.83 7.73
CA GLN A 33 5.56 -2.54 8.74
C GLN A 33 5.28 -1.68 9.98
N ARG A 34 6.29 -0.95 10.48
CA ARG A 34 6.11 -0.02 11.60
C ARG A 34 5.18 1.13 11.24
N ALA A 35 5.29 1.65 10.02
CA ALA A 35 4.49 2.78 9.54
C ALA A 35 3.02 2.44 9.28
N VAL A 36 2.69 1.15 9.14
CA VAL A 36 1.33 0.63 8.96
C VAL A 36 0.92 -0.37 10.07
N ALA A 37 1.54 -0.27 11.25
CA ALA A 37 1.15 -1.06 12.41
C ALA A 37 -0.34 -0.81 12.76
N PRO A 38 -1.07 -1.81 13.34
CA PRO A 38 -0.60 -3.12 13.83
C PRO A 38 -0.66 -4.27 12.81
N ILE A 39 -0.31 -4.05 11.53
CA ILE A 39 -0.29 -5.13 10.54
C ILE A 39 0.69 -6.27 10.92
N THR A 40 0.29 -7.51 10.64
CA THR A 40 1.19 -8.66 10.81
C THR A 40 2.16 -8.77 9.63
N GLN A 41 3.34 -9.34 9.87
CA GLN A 41 4.34 -9.60 8.82
C GLN A 41 3.76 -10.43 7.67
N LYS A 42 2.96 -11.47 8.00
CA LYS A 42 2.30 -12.34 7.02
C LYS A 42 1.37 -11.55 6.11
N GLU A 43 0.53 -10.68 6.69
CA GLU A 43 -0.44 -9.91 5.91
C GLU A 43 0.24 -8.82 5.07
N LEU A 44 1.25 -8.13 5.61
CA LEU A 44 2.04 -7.17 4.83
C LEU A 44 2.71 -7.85 3.64
N THR A 45 3.31 -9.03 3.84
CA THR A 45 3.95 -9.81 2.77
C THR A 45 2.94 -10.19 1.69
N ARG A 46 1.74 -10.62 2.08
CA ARG A 46 0.66 -10.99 1.15
C ARG A 46 0.23 -9.80 0.28
N GLN A 47 0.04 -8.63 0.90
CA GLN A 47 -0.36 -7.40 0.21
C GLN A 47 0.73 -6.90 -0.74
N LEU A 48 1.99 -6.87 -0.31
CA LEU A 48 3.11 -6.44 -1.15
C LEU A 48 3.28 -7.33 -2.38
N ARG A 49 3.18 -8.66 -2.22
CA ARG A 49 3.19 -9.60 -3.36
C ARG A 49 2.04 -9.35 -4.33
N LEU A 50 0.83 -9.06 -3.81
CA LEU A 50 -0.32 -8.74 -4.66
C LEU A 50 -0.05 -7.45 -5.46
N PHE A 51 0.47 -6.40 -4.83
CA PHE A 51 0.78 -5.14 -5.50
C PHE A 51 1.91 -5.28 -6.52
N GLU A 52 2.93 -6.09 -6.22
CA GLU A 52 4.03 -6.40 -7.13
C GLU A 52 3.51 -7.12 -8.38
N THR A 53 2.71 -8.18 -8.20
CA THR A 53 2.09 -8.92 -9.32
C THR A 53 1.17 -8.03 -10.17
N ARG A 54 0.58 -6.98 -9.58
CA ARG A 54 -0.28 -6.02 -10.27
C ARG A 54 0.50 -4.84 -10.86
N GLY A 55 1.83 -4.79 -10.70
CA GLY A 55 2.69 -3.73 -11.23
C GLY A 55 2.54 -2.38 -10.52
N LEU A 56 1.99 -2.35 -9.30
CA LEU A 56 1.82 -1.12 -8.52
C LEU A 56 3.07 -0.75 -7.74
N ILE A 57 3.91 -1.74 -7.44
CA ILE A 57 5.15 -1.56 -6.70
C ILE A 57 6.26 -2.39 -7.36
N THR A 58 7.50 -1.97 -7.16
CA THR A 58 8.69 -2.78 -7.42
C THR A 58 9.26 -3.31 -6.11
N ARG A 59 9.95 -4.45 -6.20
CA ARG A 59 10.71 -5.04 -5.10
C ARG A 59 12.16 -5.20 -5.53
N VAL A 60 13.07 -4.59 -4.78
CA VAL A 60 14.52 -4.71 -5.03
C VAL A 60 15.15 -5.48 -3.88
N VAL A 61 15.91 -6.52 -4.23
CA VAL A 61 16.68 -7.32 -3.27
C VAL A 61 18.14 -6.93 -3.40
N TYR A 62 18.75 -6.54 -2.28
CA TYR A 62 20.18 -6.23 -2.24
C TYR A 62 20.93 -7.38 -1.55
N PRO A 63 21.82 -8.08 -2.28
CA PRO A 63 22.61 -9.18 -1.74
C PRO A 63 23.81 -8.65 -0.94
N GLU A 64 23.53 -7.91 0.13
CA GLU A 64 24.53 -7.43 1.09
C GLU A 64 24.41 -8.21 2.42
N MET A 65 25.36 -8.03 3.34
CA MET A 65 25.25 -8.55 4.71
C MET A 65 24.90 -7.43 5.69
N PRO A 66 23.75 -7.46 6.38
CA PRO A 66 22.63 -8.41 6.23
C PRO A 66 21.79 -8.12 4.97
N PRO A 67 21.09 -9.12 4.39
CA PRO A 67 20.29 -8.92 3.18
C PRO A 67 19.15 -7.93 3.45
N ARG A 68 18.98 -6.96 2.55
CA ARG A 68 17.87 -6.00 2.62
C ARG A 68 16.96 -6.10 1.40
N VAL A 69 15.70 -5.77 1.63
CA VAL A 69 14.66 -5.70 0.61
C VAL A 69 13.97 -4.35 0.71
N GLU A 70 13.83 -3.68 -0.42
CA GLU A 70 13.14 -2.40 -0.53
C GLU A 70 11.96 -2.52 -1.48
N TYR A 71 10.94 -1.72 -1.18
CA TYR A 71 9.73 -1.60 -1.96
C TYR A 71 9.57 -0.16 -2.39
N GLU A 72 9.17 0.06 -3.63
CA GLU A 72 8.95 1.40 -4.15
C GLU A 72 7.67 1.41 -5.00
N VAL A 73 6.92 2.50 -4.94
CA VAL A 73 5.72 2.65 -5.76
C VAL A 73 6.10 2.89 -7.22
N THR A 74 5.43 2.22 -8.15
CA THR A 74 5.66 2.44 -9.59
C THR A 74 4.95 3.71 -10.07
N ALA A 75 5.26 4.18 -11.28
CA ALA A 75 4.51 5.27 -11.90
C ALA A 75 3.00 4.96 -11.98
N LEU A 76 2.63 3.70 -12.30
CA LEU A 76 1.24 3.25 -12.27
C LEU A 76 0.65 3.29 -10.85
N GLY A 77 1.39 2.84 -9.84
CA GLY A 77 0.95 2.92 -8.44
C GLY A 77 0.67 4.36 -8.00
N LYS A 78 1.49 5.32 -8.43
CA LYS A 78 1.31 6.75 -8.12
C LYS A 78 0.01 7.31 -8.69
N THR A 79 -0.47 6.83 -9.84
CA THR A 79 -1.74 7.34 -10.41
C THR A 79 -2.96 7.00 -9.56
N LEU A 80 -2.87 6.02 -8.65
CA LEU A 80 -3.94 5.70 -7.71
C LEU A 80 -4.15 6.75 -6.63
N ARG A 81 -3.17 7.65 -6.40
CA ARG A 81 -3.25 8.69 -5.37
C ARG A 81 -4.55 9.49 -5.46
N ASN A 82 -4.86 10.02 -6.64
CA ASN A 82 -6.06 10.86 -6.83
C ASN A 82 -7.36 10.09 -6.52
N THR A 83 -7.39 8.79 -6.84
CA THR A 83 -8.55 7.92 -6.54
C THR A 83 -8.69 7.69 -5.03
N LEU A 84 -7.58 7.43 -4.34
CA LEU A 84 -7.57 7.27 -2.89
C LEU A 84 -7.93 8.57 -2.16
N ASP A 85 -7.41 9.71 -2.63
CA ASP A 85 -7.72 11.03 -2.10
C ASP A 85 -9.22 11.34 -2.28
N SER A 86 -9.80 11.00 -3.43
CA SER A 86 -11.23 11.15 -3.68
C SER A 86 -12.10 10.33 -2.72
N LEU A 87 -11.68 9.08 -2.44
CA LEU A 87 -12.35 8.23 -1.44
C LEU A 87 -12.22 8.82 -0.03
N ALA A 88 -11.04 9.33 0.33
CA ALA A 88 -10.81 9.97 1.62
C ALA A 88 -11.67 11.24 1.78
N CYS A 89 -11.75 12.10 0.76
CA CYS A 89 -12.62 13.27 0.75
C CYS A 89 -14.09 12.88 0.91
N TRP A 90 -14.55 11.85 0.21
CA TRP A 90 -15.93 11.36 0.36
C TRP A 90 -16.21 10.88 1.79
N MET A 91 -15.28 10.14 2.39
CA MET A 91 -15.37 9.67 3.77
C MET A 91 -15.37 10.84 4.76
N GLN A 92 -14.56 11.87 4.55
CA GLN A 92 -14.59 13.07 5.39
C GLN A 92 -15.94 13.81 5.30
N ALA A 93 -16.51 13.90 4.11
CA ALA A 93 -17.79 14.58 3.88
C ALA A 93 -19.02 13.79 4.38
N ASN A 94 -18.95 12.45 4.40
CA ASN A 94 -20.13 11.61 4.65
C ASN A 94 -19.96 10.58 5.77
N GLY A 95 -18.77 10.45 6.36
CA GLY A 95 -18.47 9.42 7.36
C GLY A 95 -19.38 9.48 8.59
N SER A 96 -19.81 10.69 8.99
CA SER A 96 -20.76 10.89 10.09
C SER A 96 -22.18 10.37 9.79
N LYS A 97 -22.51 10.15 8.51
CA LYS A 97 -23.81 9.62 8.07
C LYS A 97 -23.82 8.09 7.96
N LEU A 98 -22.64 7.45 8.03
CA LEU A 98 -22.55 6.00 7.93
C LEU A 98 -23.14 5.36 9.19
N LYS A 99 -24.11 4.48 9.00
CA LYS A 99 -24.62 3.60 10.07
C LYS A 99 -23.66 2.41 10.17
N VAL A 100 -23.08 2.19 11.35
CA VAL A 100 -22.25 1.03 11.67
C VAL A 100 -23.13 -0.19 11.89
#